data_AF-A0A6C0B942-F1
#
_entry.id   AF-A0A6C0B942-F1
#
_cell.length_a   1.000
_cell.length_b   1.000
_cell.length_c   1.000
_cell.angle_alpha   90.00
_cell.angle_beta   90.00
_cell.angle_gamma   90.00
#
_symmetry.space_group_name_H-M   'P 1'
#
loop_
_entity.id
_entity.type
_entity.pdbx_description
1 polymer ?
#
loop_
_entity_poly.entity_id
_entity_poly.type
_entity_poly.pdbx_seq_one_letter_code
_entity_poly.pdbx_strand_id
1 'polypeptide(L)'
;MDEKKIIIQGTSNRYQMKKLIHEKKEPTVRKECKQWNISPEVYTDLYQVTLINELYNFYASINKSTEKKVLSTEANLAKREIEKKRQSYKQQDIYKNRFSESEFINFFEIVAKLYESKLTCAYCNSLVYIMYEYARESNQWTLDRLNNDIAHNDSNVIISCLQCNLKRRRTNKDAFLFTKKMQLIKTSLG
;
A
#
# COMPACT_ATOMS: atom_id res chain seq x y z
N MET A 1 -48.82 -19.75 -6.74
CA MET A 1 -47.95 -19.43 -7.88
C MET A 1 -46.53 -19.73 -7.42
N ASP A 2 -45.95 -20.84 -7.86
CA ASP A 2 -44.65 -21.28 -7.34
C ASP A 2 -43.54 -20.37 -7.83
N GLU A 3 -42.82 -19.74 -6.90
CA GLU A 3 -41.61 -18.99 -7.19
C GLU A 3 -40.55 -19.93 -7.78
N LYS A 4 -40.27 -19.77 -9.07
CA LYS A 4 -39.11 -20.42 -9.70
C LYS A 4 -37.82 -19.78 -9.19
N LYS A 5 -37.17 -20.42 -8.23
CA LYS A 5 -35.84 -20.01 -7.73
C LYS A 5 -34.73 -20.61 -8.60
N ILE A 6 -33.90 -19.75 -9.20
CA ILE A 6 -32.68 -20.16 -9.89
C ILE A 6 -31.54 -20.21 -8.86
N ILE A 7 -30.99 -21.40 -8.63
CA ILE A 7 -29.86 -21.59 -7.70
C ILE A 7 -28.55 -21.48 -8.48
N ILE A 8 -27.85 -20.36 -8.32
CA ILE A 8 -26.55 -20.12 -8.98
C ILE A 8 -25.44 -20.66 -8.08
N GLN A 9 -24.81 -21.75 -8.50
CA GLN A 9 -23.69 -22.40 -7.81
C GLN A 9 -22.34 -22.09 -8.50
N GLY A 10 -21.25 -22.27 -7.75
CA GLY A 10 -19.88 -22.00 -8.23
C GLY A 10 -19.34 -20.62 -7.85
N THR A 11 -18.07 -20.55 -7.47
CA THR A 11 -17.44 -19.34 -6.94
C THR A 11 -17.32 -18.23 -7.99
N SER A 12 -17.03 -18.58 -9.25
CA SER A 12 -16.96 -17.64 -10.38
C SER A 12 -18.33 -17.02 -10.69
N ASN A 13 -19.37 -17.86 -10.82
CA ASN A 13 -20.72 -17.41 -11.13
C ASN A 13 -21.31 -16.53 -10.02
N ARG A 14 -21.11 -16.92 -8.75
CA ARG A 14 -21.49 -16.08 -7.59
C ARG A 14 -20.77 -14.73 -7.60
N TYR A 15 -19.49 -14.70 -8.02
CA TYR A 15 -18.72 -13.46 -8.12
C TYR A 15 -19.22 -12.54 -9.25
N GLN A 16 -19.55 -13.09 -10.43
CA GLN A 16 -20.14 -12.33 -11.52
C GLN A 16 -21.52 -11.77 -11.15
N MET A 17 -22.38 -12.58 -10.51
CA MET A 17 -23.68 -12.13 -10.01
C MET A 17 -23.53 -10.99 -9.01
N LYS A 18 -22.62 -11.10 -8.04
CA LYS A 18 -22.36 -10.01 -7.08
C LYS A 18 -21.91 -8.70 -7.73
N LYS A 19 -21.22 -8.74 -8.87
CA LYS A 19 -20.89 -7.52 -9.64
C LYS A 19 -22.11 -6.87 -10.24
N LEU A 20 -23.09 -7.66 -10.71
CA LEU A 20 -24.31 -7.17 -11.33
C LEU A 20 -25.27 -6.56 -10.30
N ILE A 21 -25.33 -7.13 -9.10
CA ILE A 21 -26.29 -6.72 -8.05
C ILE A 21 -25.86 -5.42 -7.33
N HIS A 22 -24.63 -4.92 -7.57
CA HIS A 22 -24.09 -3.69 -6.95
C HIS A 22 -24.25 -3.62 -5.42
N GLU A 23 -24.34 -4.77 -4.73
CA GLU A 23 -24.40 -4.79 -3.27
C GLU A 23 -23.18 -4.09 -2.68
N LYS A 24 -23.41 -2.99 -1.95
CA LYS A 24 -22.35 -2.33 -1.17
C LYS A 24 -21.90 -3.31 -0.09
N LYS A 25 -20.69 -3.83 -0.26
CA LYS A 25 -20.10 -4.75 0.70
C LYS A 25 -19.51 -3.95 1.85
N GLU A 26 -19.93 -4.26 3.08
CA GLU A 26 -19.37 -3.65 4.28
C GLU A 26 -17.83 -3.80 4.32
N PRO A 27 -17.10 -2.77 4.77
CA PRO A 27 -15.65 -2.83 4.96
C PRO A 27 -15.28 -4.02 5.84
N THR A 28 -14.37 -4.85 5.37
CA THR A 28 -13.95 -6.05 6.11
C THR A 28 -12.72 -5.73 6.95
N VAL A 29 -12.82 -5.85 8.28
CA VAL A 29 -11.66 -5.72 9.18
C VAL A 29 -10.64 -6.83 8.92
N ARG A 30 -9.36 -6.49 8.90
CA ARG A 30 -8.26 -7.46 8.74
C ARG A 30 -8.22 -8.38 9.96
N LYS A 31 -8.16 -9.69 9.72
CA LYS A 31 -8.16 -10.72 10.78
C LYS A 31 -7.03 -10.52 11.80
N GLU A 32 -5.88 -10.07 11.33
CA GLU A 32 -4.70 -9.82 12.17
C GLU A 32 -4.85 -8.63 13.11
N CYS A 33 -5.62 -7.60 12.74
CA CYS A 33 -5.83 -6.43 13.61
C CYS A 33 -6.58 -6.79 14.88
N LYS A 34 -7.43 -7.83 14.85
CA LYS A 34 -8.12 -8.36 16.04
C LYS A 34 -7.17 -8.90 17.11
N GLN A 35 -5.91 -9.17 16.75
CA GLN A 35 -4.90 -9.74 17.64
C GLN A 35 -3.91 -8.67 18.13
N TRP A 36 -4.02 -7.44 17.65
CA TRP A 36 -3.10 -6.37 18.03
C TRP A 36 -3.59 -5.74 19.34
N ASN A 37 -2.85 -5.96 20.42
CA ASN A 37 -3.09 -5.30 21.69
C ASN A 37 -2.40 -3.92 21.70
N ILE A 38 -2.85 -3.01 20.84
CA ILE A 38 -2.23 -1.69 20.62
C ILE A 38 -3.28 -0.57 20.71
N SER A 39 -2.81 0.63 21.05
CA SER A 39 -3.68 1.81 21.07
C SER A 39 -4.23 2.13 19.66
N PRO A 40 -5.51 2.52 19.54
CA PRO A 40 -6.06 3.02 18.28
C PRO A 40 -5.33 4.25 17.71
N GLU A 41 -4.57 4.96 18.55
CA GLU A 41 -3.72 6.09 18.13
C GLU A 41 -2.76 5.73 17.00
N VAL A 42 -2.35 4.46 16.91
CA VAL A 42 -1.47 3.93 15.86
C VAL A 42 -1.99 4.17 14.44
N TYR A 43 -3.30 4.36 14.29
CA TYR A 43 -3.95 4.62 13.01
C TYR A 43 -3.99 6.11 12.65
N THR A 44 -3.67 7.00 13.58
CA THR A 44 -3.67 8.44 13.33
C THR A 44 -2.48 8.86 12.48
N ASP A 45 -2.69 9.88 11.67
CA ASP A 45 -1.67 10.45 10.77
C ASP A 45 -0.38 10.83 11.53
N LEU A 46 -0.54 11.53 12.66
CA LEU A 46 0.59 11.97 13.49
C LEU A 46 1.41 10.79 14.03
N TYR A 47 0.73 9.76 14.52
CA TYR A 47 1.43 8.60 15.09
C TYR A 47 2.15 7.78 14.02
N GLN A 48 1.59 7.66 12.81
CA GLN A 48 2.27 6.98 11.69
C GLN A 48 3.56 7.71 11.27
N VAL A 49 3.57 9.04 11.33
CA VAL A 49 4.79 9.84 11.13
C VAL A 49 5.82 9.53 12.22
N THR A 50 5.40 9.43 13.48
CA THR A 50 6.30 9.03 14.58
C THR A 50 6.89 7.63 14.34
N LEU A 51 6.06 6.67 13.91
CA LEU A 51 6.50 5.30 13.61
C LEU A 51 7.57 5.26 12.51
N ILE A 52 7.36 5.99 11.41
CA ILE A 52 8.33 5.96 10.32
C ILE A 52 9.64 6.66 10.70
N ASN A 53 9.57 7.74 11.50
CA ASN A 53 10.75 8.42 12.02
C ASN A 53 11.55 7.50 12.94
N GLU A 54 10.88 6.77 13.83
CA GLU A 54 11.51 5.81 14.72
C GLU A 54 12.24 4.71 13.94
N LEU A 55 11.56 4.09 12.98
CA LEU A 55 12.14 3.07 12.11
C LEU A 55 13.35 3.62 11.34
N TYR A 56 13.20 4.78 10.68
CA TYR A 56 14.29 5.38 9.92
C TYR A 56 15.52 5.65 10.79
N ASN A 57 15.32 6.32 11.93
CA ASN A 57 16.41 6.66 12.85
C ASN A 57 17.09 5.41 13.44
N PHE A 58 16.32 4.37 13.74
CA PHE A 58 16.85 3.09 14.20
C PHE A 58 17.80 2.51 13.15
N TYR A 59 17.31 2.29 11.92
CA TYR A 59 18.07 1.62 10.87
C TYR A 59 19.22 2.47 10.31
N ALA A 60 19.07 3.80 10.25
CA ALA A 60 20.14 4.71 9.85
C ALA A 60 21.31 4.78 10.84
N SER A 61 21.10 4.35 12.09
CA SER A 61 22.11 4.41 13.16
C SER A 61 22.79 3.08 13.49
N ILE A 62 22.39 1.96 12.86
CA ILE A 62 22.90 0.60 13.15
C ILE A 62 24.44 0.51 13.06
N ASN A 63 25.09 1.30 12.21
CA ASN A 63 26.54 1.27 12.03
C ASN A 63 27.30 2.38 12.79
N LYS A 64 26.60 3.20 13.58
CA LYS A 64 27.16 4.43 14.19
C LYS A 64 27.13 4.46 15.71
N SER A 65 26.47 3.49 16.35
CA SER A 65 26.15 3.53 17.78
C SER A 65 26.59 2.25 18.48
N THR A 66 27.33 2.38 19.57
CA THR A 66 27.61 1.30 20.53
C THR A 66 26.43 1.02 21.47
N GLU A 67 25.48 1.96 21.59
CA GLU A 67 24.26 1.75 22.38
C GLU A 67 23.22 0.94 21.60
N LYS A 68 22.65 -0.06 22.28
CA LYS A 68 21.60 -0.93 21.78
C LYS A 68 20.26 -0.18 21.81
N LYS A 69 19.94 0.56 20.74
CA LYS A 69 18.58 1.10 20.56
C LYS A 69 17.58 -0.05 20.46
N VAL A 70 16.36 0.20 20.94
CA VAL A 70 15.24 -0.75 20.90
C VAL A 70 14.05 -0.05 20.27
N LEU A 71 13.36 -0.74 19.36
CA LEU A 71 12.12 -0.26 18.76
C LEU A 71 10.95 -0.43 19.73
N SER A 72 10.00 0.50 19.70
CA SER A 72 8.70 0.40 20.36
C SER A 72 7.90 -0.81 19.86
N THR A 73 6.89 -1.22 20.62
CA THR A 73 6.01 -2.34 20.24
C THR A 73 5.29 -2.04 18.93
N GLU A 74 4.82 -0.81 18.77
CA GLU A 74 4.11 -0.30 17.61
C GLU A 74 5.04 -0.19 16.40
N ALA A 75 6.29 0.26 16.57
CA ALA A 75 7.27 0.27 15.48
C ALA A 75 7.68 -1.14 15.05
N ASN A 76 7.83 -2.08 15.99
CA ASN A 76 8.05 -3.49 15.67
C ASN A 76 6.88 -4.08 14.86
N LEU A 77 5.66 -3.68 15.21
CA LEU A 77 4.48 -4.06 14.46
C LEU A 77 4.46 -3.45 13.05
N ALA A 78 4.73 -2.15 12.91
CA ALA A 78 4.84 -1.48 11.61
C ALA A 78 5.92 -2.12 10.73
N LYS A 79 7.08 -2.44 11.31
CA LYS A 79 8.14 -3.23 10.65
C LYS A 79 7.62 -4.55 10.10
N ARG A 80 6.85 -5.30 10.90
CA ARG A 80 6.25 -6.57 10.46
C ARG A 80 5.28 -6.37 9.29
N GLU A 81 4.45 -5.34 9.33
CA GLU A 81 3.52 -5.01 8.24
C GLU A 81 4.26 -4.62 6.96
N ILE A 82 5.37 -3.88 7.09
CA ILE A 82 6.22 -3.51 5.96
C ILE A 82 6.85 -4.76 5.33
N GLU A 83 7.46 -5.64 6.14
CA GLU A 83 8.06 -6.88 5.66
C GLU A 83 7.07 -7.81 4.99
N LYS A 84 5.86 -7.98 5.56
CA LYS A 84 4.81 -8.79 4.92
C LYS A 84 4.50 -8.30 3.51
N LYS A 85 4.39 -6.98 3.32
CA LYS A 85 4.12 -6.40 2.01
C LYS A 85 5.33 -6.54 1.07
N ARG A 86 6.55 -6.35 1.57
CA ARG A 86 7.79 -6.63 0.83
C ARG A 86 7.84 -8.06 0.31
N GLN A 87 7.51 -9.05 1.14
CA GLN A 87 7.43 -10.45 0.71
C GLN A 87 6.35 -10.67 -0.36
N SER A 88 5.21 -9.98 -0.28
CA SER A 88 4.21 -10.03 -1.35
C SER A 88 4.75 -9.54 -2.70
N TYR A 89 5.55 -8.47 -2.72
CA TYR A 89 6.21 -7.99 -3.94
C TYR A 89 7.25 -8.98 -4.46
N LYS A 90 8.05 -9.58 -3.58
CA LYS A 90 9.00 -10.65 -3.93
C LYS A 90 8.30 -11.79 -4.66
N GLN A 91 7.17 -12.27 -4.11
CA GLN A 91 6.39 -13.34 -4.74
C GLN A 91 5.80 -12.94 -6.10
N GLN A 92 5.36 -11.69 -6.26
CA GLN A 92 4.90 -11.19 -7.56
C GLN A 92 6.01 -11.19 -8.61
N ASP A 93 7.24 -10.84 -8.21
CA ASP A 93 8.38 -10.80 -9.11
C ASP A 93 8.88 -12.20 -9.48
N ILE A 94 8.90 -13.12 -8.51
CA ILE A 94 9.19 -14.54 -8.76
C ILE A 94 8.17 -15.12 -9.74
N TYR A 95 6.87 -14.95 -9.48
CA TYR A 95 5.80 -15.46 -10.34
C TYR A 95 5.85 -14.91 -11.77
N LYS A 96 6.47 -13.74 -11.96
CA LYS A 96 6.61 -13.08 -13.24
C LYS A 96 8.02 -13.21 -13.85
N ASN A 97 8.86 -14.10 -13.31
CA ASN A 97 10.21 -14.39 -13.79
C ASN A 97 11.09 -13.13 -13.91
N ARG A 98 10.97 -12.20 -12.95
CA ARG A 98 11.73 -10.94 -12.93
C ARG A 98 12.50 -10.72 -11.63
N PHE A 99 12.50 -11.70 -10.73
CA PHE A 99 13.15 -11.56 -9.42
C PHE A 99 14.66 -11.71 -9.51
N SER A 100 15.39 -10.80 -8.87
CA SER A 100 16.84 -10.87 -8.65
C SER A 100 17.11 -10.53 -7.18
N GLU A 101 17.71 -11.45 -6.42
CA GLU A 101 17.95 -11.24 -4.98
C GLU A 101 18.89 -10.07 -4.71
N SER A 102 19.90 -9.87 -5.56
CA SER A 102 20.89 -8.79 -5.41
C SER A 102 20.33 -7.40 -5.72
N GLU A 103 19.24 -7.32 -6.49
CA GLU A 103 18.61 -6.05 -6.88
C GLU A 103 17.31 -5.79 -6.12
N PHE A 104 16.72 -6.81 -5.49
CA PHE A 104 15.43 -6.67 -4.85
C PHE A 104 15.49 -5.70 -3.68
N ILE A 105 14.52 -4.78 -3.64
CA ILE A 105 14.47 -3.72 -2.63
C ILE A 105 14.53 -4.31 -1.21
N ASN A 106 15.44 -3.79 -0.41
CA ASN A 106 15.64 -4.18 0.97
C ASN A 106 14.71 -3.41 1.91
N PHE A 107 14.66 -3.83 3.17
CA PHE A 107 13.77 -3.22 4.16
C PHE A 107 14.08 -1.75 4.42
N PHE A 108 15.36 -1.40 4.56
CA PHE A 108 15.76 -0.03 4.88
C PHE A 108 15.49 0.92 3.72
N GLU A 109 15.67 0.48 2.48
CA GLU A 109 15.29 1.25 1.28
C GLU A 109 13.79 1.59 1.28
N ILE A 110 12.92 0.65 1.65
CA ILE A 110 11.48 0.92 1.77
C ILE A 110 11.21 1.95 2.87
N VAL A 111 11.82 1.79 4.04
CA VAL A 111 11.68 2.74 5.16
C VAL A 111 12.17 4.13 4.77
N ALA A 112 13.32 4.23 4.09
CA ALA A 112 13.87 5.47 3.58
C ALA A 112 12.90 6.15 2.61
N LYS A 113 12.34 5.41 1.63
CA LYS A 113 11.34 5.98 0.70
C LYS A 113 10.06 6.44 1.39
N LEU A 114 9.56 5.69 2.38
CA LEU A 114 8.40 6.09 3.19
C LEU A 114 8.68 7.36 4.02
N TYR A 115 9.89 7.45 4.59
CA TYR A 115 10.35 8.62 5.36
C TYR A 115 10.53 9.86 4.47
N GLU A 116 11.28 9.73 3.37
CA GLU A 116 11.59 10.82 2.43
C GLU A 116 10.34 11.35 1.74
N SER A 117 9.39 10.46 1.39
CA SER A 117 8.09 10.87 0.85
C SER A 117 7.17 11.48 1.91
N LYS A 118 7.55 11.50 3.20
CA LYS A 118 6.72 11.93 4.32
C LYS A 118 5.36 11.22 4.32
N LEU A 119 5.40 9.90 4.05
CA LEU A 119 4.22 9.07 3.87
C LEU A 119 3.23 9.63 2.84
N THR A 120 3.71 10.27 1.78
CA THR A 120 2.83 10.90 0.78
C THR A 120 2.82 10.10 -0.52
N CYS A 121 1.62 9.85 -1.07
CA CYS A 121 1.45 9.23 -2.37
C CYS A 121 2.01 10.14 -3.48
N ALA A 122 2.92 9.62 -4.31
CA ALA A 122 3.53 10.36 -5.40
C ALA A 122 2.57 10.86 -6.50
N TYR A 123 1.32 10.37 -6.51
CA TYR A 123 0.33 10.71 -7.55
C TYR A 123 -0.75 11.69 -7.10
N CYS A 124 -1.33 11.45 -5.93
CA CYS A 124 -2.47 12.24 -5.43
C CYS A 124 -2.11 13.12 -4.25
N ASN A 125 -0.87 13.08 -3.76
CA ASN A 125 -0.38 13.82 -2.60
C ASN A 125 -1.16 13.55 -1.30
N SER A 126 -1.98 12.49 -1.26
CA SER A 126 -2.65 12.03 -0.05
C SER A 126 -1.69 11.24 0.82
N LEU A 127 -1.88 11.30 2.13
CA LEU A 127 -1.15 10.48 3.08
C LEU A 127 -1.38 8.98 2.80
N VAL A 128 -0.33 8.18 2.95
CA VAL A 128 -0.37 6.73 2.88
C VAL A 128 -0.22 6.11 4.27
N TYR A 129 -0.93 5.01 4.49
CA TYR A 129 -0.99 4.35 5.79
C TYR A 129 -0.16 3.07 5.81
N ILE A 130 0.75 2.96 6.79
CA ILE A 130 1.44 1.71 7.14
C ILE A 130 0.51 0.82 7.95
N MET A 131 -0.13 1.41 8.96
CA MET A 131 -1.09 0.78 9.86
C MET A 131 -2.52 1.08 9.41
N TYR A 132 -3.35 0.06 9.23
CA TYR A 132 -4.75 0.22 8.82
C TYR A 132 -5.56 -1.00 9.22
N GLU A 133 -6.81 -0.76 9.60
CA GLU A 133 -7.72 -1.80 10.12
C GLU A 133 -8.49 -2.52 9.00
N TYR A 134 -8.88 -1.79 7.95
CA TYR A 134 -9.75 -2.32 6.92
C TYR A 134 -8.98 -2.95 5.75
N ALA A 135 -9.46 -4.10 5.30
CA ALA A 135 -8.96 -4.76 4.10
C ALA A 135 -9.20 -3.86 2.88
N ARG A 136 -8.22 -3.81 1.98
CA ARG A 136 -8.22 -2.94 0.79
C ARG A 136 -8.37 -1.45 1.13
N GLU A 137 -7.82 -1.03 2.26
CA GLU A 137 -7.63 0.39 2.56
C GLU A 137 -7.00 1.08 1.34
N SER A 138 -7.72 2.06 0.80
CA SER A 138 -7.39 2.77 -0.43
C SER A 138 -6.10 3.57 -0.31
N ASN A 139 -5.83 4.09 0.89
CA ASN A 139 -4.66 4.87 1.23
C ASN A 139 -3.52 4.03 1.81
N GLN A 140 -3.63 2.69 1.86
CA GLN A 140 -2.48 1.90 2.30
C GLN A 140 -1.29 2.15 1.37
N TRP A 141 -0.09 2.22 1.94
CA TRP A 141 1.13 2.39 1.16
C TRP A 141 1.35 1.21 0.22
N THR A 142 1.96 1.47 -0.94
CA THR A 142 2.40 0.44 -1.88
C THR A 142 3.70 0.88 -2.56
N LEU A 143 4.46 -0.09 -3.06
CA LEU A 143 5.49 0.14 -4.06
C LEU A 143 4.85 0.06 -5.44
N ASP A 144 4.88 1.15 -6.20
CA ASP A 144 4.46 1.16 -7.59
C ASP A 144 5.69 1.19 -8.50
N ARG A 145 5.70 0.30 -9.49
CA ARG A 145 6.82 0.15 -10.42
C ARG A 145 6.78 1.23 -11.48
N LEU A 146 7.86 1.98 -11.63
CA LEU A 146 8.05 2.94 -12.72
C LEU A 146 7.95 2.23 -14.07
N ASN A 147 8.71 1.15 -14.23
CA ASN A 147 8.62 0.22 -15.35
C ASN A 147 8.05 -1.13 -14.86
N ASN A 148 6.90 -1.51 -15.41
CA ASN A 148 6.19 -2.74 -15.05
C ASN A 148 6.87 -4.03 -15.51
N ASP A 149 7.91 -3.95 -16.33
CA ASP A 149 8.70 -5.10 -16.80
C ASP A 149 9.90 -5.36 -15.89
N ILE A 150 10.33 -4.38 -15.11
CA ILE A 150 11.43 -4.47 -14.15
C ILE A 150 10.91 -4.90 -12.76
N ALA A 151 11.73 -5.60 -11.98
CA ALA A 151 11.43 -6.00 -10.61
C ALA A 151 11.25 -4.80 -9.65
N HIS A 152 10.81 -5.07 -8.42
CA HIS A 152 10.83 -4.07 -7.35
C HIS A 152 12.25 -3.91 -6.81
N ASN A 153 13.04 -3.02 -7.44
CA ASN A 153 14.31 -2.52 -6.95
C ASN A 153 14.19 -1.05 -6.54
N ASP A 154 15.16 -0.54 -5.78
CA ASP A 154 15.11 0.82 -5.22
C ASP A 154 14.91 1.91 -6.30
N SER A 155 15.58 1.76 -7.45
CA SER A 155 15.51 2.72 -8.56
C SER A 155 14.22 2.65 -9.39
N ASN A 156 13.47 1.55 -9.33
CA ASN A 156 12.30 1.29 -10.15
C ASN A 156 10.98 1.41 -9.37
N VAL A 157 10.99 1.83 -8.11
CA VAL A 157 9.76 1.94 -7.31
C VAL A 157 9.57 3.30 -6.68
N ILE A 158 8.31 3.69 -6.52
CA ILE A 158 7.89 4.87 -5.77
C ILE A 158 6.79 4.53 -4.78
N ILE A 159 6.64 5.36 -3.75
CA ILE A 159 5.53 5.28 -2.80
C ILE A 159 4.25 5.79 -3.47
N SER A 160 3.20 4.97 -3.42
CA SER A 160 1.86 5.39 -3.81
C SER A 160 0.79 4.74 -2.95
N CYS A 161 -0.39 5.37 -2.87
CA CYS A 161 -1.56 4.73 -2.29
C CYS A 161 -2.05 3.60 -3.21
N LEU A 162 -2.64 2.55 -2.61
CA LEU A 162 -3.23 1.44 -3.35
C LEU A 162 -4.20 1.90 -4.44
N GLN A 163 -5.03 2.91 -4.15
CA GLN A 163 -6.00 3.41 -5.12
C GLN A 163 -5.34 3.95 -6.40
N CYS A 164 -4.24 4.71 -6.27
CA CYS A 164 -3.53 5.24 -7.41
C CYS A 164 -2.77 4.14 -8.16
N ASN A 165 -2.09 3.24 -7.45
CA ASN A 165 -1.39 2.09 -8.05
C ASN A 165 -2.35 1.24 -8.92
N LEU A 166 -3.53 0.90 -8.38
CA LEU A 166 -4.57 0.15 -9.10
C LEU A 166 -5.17 0.90 -10.29
N LYS A 167 -5.21 2.24 -10.24
CA LYS A 167 -5.73 3.09 -11.34
C LYS A 167 -4.69 3.29 -12.44
N ARG A 168 -3.42 3.52 -12.08
CA ARG A 168 -2.33 3.67 -13.05
C ARG A 168 -2.20 2.40 -13.89
N ARG A 169 -2.15 1.23 -13.25
CA ARG A 169 -1.92 -0.07 -13.91
C ARG A 169 -0.65 -0.05 -14.78
N ARG A 170 -0.84 0.00 -16.10
CA ARG A 170 0.23 0.04 -17.12
C ARG A 170 0.41 1.41 -17.75
N THR A 171 -0.40 2.39 -17.36
CA THR A 171 -0.27 3.76 -17.84
C THR A 171 1.09 4.31 -17.43
N ASN A 172 1.76 5.01 -18.36
CA ASN A 172 3.00 5.70 -18.04
C ASN A 172 2.81 6.63 -16.81
N LYS A 173 3.81 6.67 -15.92
CA LYS A 173 3.78 7.45 -14.68
C LYS A 173 3.42 8.90 -14.94
N ASP A 174 4.07 9.53 -15.91
CA ASP A 174 3.96 10.98 -16.16
C ASP A 174 2.62 11.31 -16.81
N ALA A 175 2.14 10.46 -17.72
CA ALA A 175 0.78 10.57 -18.26
C ALA A 175 -0.28 10.45 -17.15
N PHE A 176 -0.11 9.50 -16.23
CA PHE A 176 -1.02 9.34 -15.10
C PHE A 176 -0.97 10.54 -14.16
N LEU A 177 0.24 11.01 -13.81
CA LEU A 177 0.44 12.19 -12.96
C LEU A 177 -0.18 13.45 -13.56
N PHE A 178 -0.02 13.66 -14.87
CA PHE A 178 -0.63 14.76 -15.60
C PHE A 178 -2.15 14.76 -15.45
N THR A 179 -2.81 13.62 -15.70
CA THR A 179 -4.27 13.50 -15.54
C THR A 179 -4.73 13.70 -14.09
N LYS A 180 -3.89 13.37 -13.10
CA LYS A 180 -4.18 13.58 -11.68
C LYS A 180 -4.06 15.03 -11.24
N LYS A 181 -3.18 15.81 -11.87
CA LYS A 181 -2.97 17.23 -11.57
C LYS A 181 -3.83 18.17 -12.41
N MET A 182 -4.49 17.66 -13.44
CA MET A 182 -5.34 18.44 -14.34
C MET A 182 -6.56 19.00 -13.61
N GLN A 183 -6.76 20.32 -13.68
CA GLN A 183 -7.95 21.02 -13.20
C GLN A 183 -8.77 21.50 -14.40
N LEU A 184 -10.03 21.09 -14.48
CA LEU A 184 -10.98 21.58 -15.50
C LEU A 184 -11.82 22.70 -14.90
N ILE A 185 -11.56 23.94 -15.33
CA ILE A 185 -12.38 25.10 -14.98
C ILE A 185 -13.39 25.29 -16.11
N LYS A 186 -14.67 25.09 -15.81
CA LYS A 186 -15.75 25.41 -16.75
C LYS A 186 -16.05 26.90 -16.67
N THR A 187 -15.77 27.63 -17.74
CA THR A 187 -16.20 29.03 -17.89
C THR A 187 -17.52 29.07 -18.67
N SER A 188 -18.49 29.82 -18.17
CA SER A 188 -19.66 30.23 -18.97
C SER A 188 -19.24 31.37 -19.88
N LEU A 189 -19.41 31.21 -21.19
CA LEU A 189 -19.38 32.35 -22.11
C LEU A 189 -20.57 33.25 -21.73
N GLY A 190 -20.27 34.50 -21.38
CA GLY A 190 -21.26 35.56 -21.20
C GLY A 190 -21.74 36.10 -22.55
#